data_AF-A0A3D1V6E9-F1
#
_entry.id   AF-A0A3D1V6E9-F1
#
_cell.length_a   1.000
_cell.length_b   1.000
_cell.length_c   1.000
_cell.angle_alpha   90.00
_cell.angle_beta   90.00
_cell.angle_gamma   90.00
#
_symmetry.space_group_name_H-M   'P 1'
#
loop_
_entity.id
_entity.type
_entity.pdbx_description
1 polymer ?
#
loop_
_entity_poly.entity_id
_entity_poly.type
_entity_poly.pdbx_seq_one_letter_code
_entity_poly.pdbx_strand_id
1 'polypeptide(L)'
;MAVIVRAVIVLLAITVVACGGSTVEEKSEAVPASPAIPILPTLALPTPTSVVTCSTKDGRKVRQLIESVARRWDDALELAQSTPRIQLAAQISNLQQIRRDLEDQDWPDCAASARRALVTAMNAAIDGLIAFMADKPDTTVSGHFRDYAAAMDWFTNEMATLR
;
A
#
# COMPACT_ATOMS: atom_id res chain seq x y z
N MET A 1 47.32 -20.51 -33.22
CA MET A 1 46.28 -21.56 -33.06
C MET A 1 45.33 -21.11 -31.96
N ALA A 2 44.01 -21.12 -32.05
CA ALA A 2 43.02 -21.17 -33.12
C ALA A 2 41.70 -20.90 -32.36
N VAL A 3 41.06 -19.77 -32.67
CA VAL A 3 39.72 -19.42 -32.19
C VAL A 3 38.73 -20.41 -32.82
N ILE A 4 37.98 -21.16 -32.02
CA ILE A 4 36.88 -21.99 -32.53
C ILE A 4 35.56 -21.36 -32.12
N VAL A 5 35.12 -20.50 -33.03
CA VAL A 5 33.74 -20.14 -33.31
C VAL A 5 32.95 -21.40 -33.68
N ARG A 6 31.86 -21.68 -32.96
CA ARG A 6 30.70 -22.43 -33.45
C ARG A 6 29.47 -21.73 -32.86
N ALA A 7 28.92 -20.70 -33.49
CA ALA A 7 28.00 -20.77 -34.62
C ALA A 7 26.84 -21.76 -34.37
N VAL A 8 25.88 -21.34 -33.54
CA VAL A 8 24.49 -21.82 -33.63
C VAL A 8 23.58 -20.60 -33.54
N ILE A 9 23.42 -19.94 -34.68
CA ILE A 9 22.29 -19.04 -34.97
C ILE A 9 21.29 -19.91 -35.72
N VAL A 10 20.14 -20.24 -35.13
CA VAL A 10 18.89 -20.56 -35.86
C VAL A 10 17.66 -20.28 -34.97
N LEU A 11 16.91 -19.26 -35.42
CA LEU A 11 15.47 -19.01 -35.35
C LEU A 11 14.68 -19.02 -34.02
N LEU A 12 14.37 -17.80 -33.60
CA LEU A 12 13.04 -17.26 -33.27
C LEU A 12 11.84 -18.18 -33.61
N ALA A 13 11.09 -18.58 -32.57
CA ALA A 13 9.66 -18.91 -32.66
C ALA A 13 8.97 -18.46 -31.37
N ILE A 14 8.48 -17.23 -31.39
CA ILE A 14 7.60 -16.67 -30.36
C ILE A 14 6.23 -17.34 -30.51
N THR A 15 5.77 -18.05 -29.48
CA THR A 15 4.35 -18.45 -29.36
C THR A 15 3.72 -17.64 -28.22
N VAL A 16 3.08 -16.54 -28.60
CA VAL A 16 2.14 -15.82 -27.74
C VAL A 16 0.89 -16.69 -27.64
N VAL A 17 0.66 -17.30 -26.47
CA VAL A 17 -0.65 -17.85 -26.12
C VAL A 17 -1.48 -16.69 -25.60
N ALA A 18 -2.25 -16.09 -26.50
CA ALA A 18 -3.38 -15.24 -26.19
C ALA A 18 -4.66 -16.11 -26.27
N CYS A 19 -5.35 -16.28 -25.15
CA CYS A 19 -6.73 -16.77 -25.12
C CYS A 19 -7.45 -16.18 -23.91
N GLY A 20 -8.59 -15.56 -24.16
CA GLY A 20 -9.46 -15.03 -23.12
C GLY A 20 -10.27 -13.80 -23.52
N GLY A 21 -10.66 -13.66 -24.78
CA GLY A 21 -11.70 -12.71 -25.18
C GLY A 21 -13.07 -13.29 -24.84
N SER A 22 -13.75 -12.73 -23.84
CA SER A 22 -15.19 -12.93 -23.69
C SER A 22 -15.90 -11.98 -24.64
N THR A 23 -16.46 -12.55 -25.70
CA THR A 23 -17.40 -11.92 -26.62
C THR A 23 -18.67 -11.55 -25.85
N VAL A 24 -18.99 -10.26 -25.76
CA VAL A 24 -20.33 -9.80 -25.38
C VAL A 24 -21.13 -9.70 -26.68
N GLU A 25 -22.18 -10.50 -26.75
CA GLU A 25 -23.12 -10.62 -27.85
C GLU A 25 -24.03 -9.37 -27.86
N GLU A 26 -23.85 -8.47 -28.84
CA GLU A 26 -24.73 -7.32 -29.07
C GLU A 26 -26.01 -7.81 -29.77
N LYS A 27 -26.99 -8.24 -28.97
CA LYS A 27 -28.35 -8.49 -29.44
C LYS A 27 -29.10 -7.16 -29.53
N SER A 28 -29.08 -6.58 -30.72
CA SER A 28 -29.94 -5.46 -31.11
C SER A 28 -31.38 -5.94 -31.23
N GLU A 29 -32.24 -5.54 -30.28
CA GLU A 29 -33.68 -5.75 -30.35
C GLU A 29 -34.39 -4.40 -30.18
N ALA A 30 -35.15 -4.04 -31.21
CA ALA A 30 -35.87 -2.78 -31.34
C ALA A 30 -36.91 -2.60 -30.21
N VAL A 31 -37.00 -1.39 -29.66
CA VAL A 31 -37.97 -1.01 -28.63
C VAL A 31 -39.29 -0.55 -29.29
N PRO A 32 -40.41 -1.27 -29.13
CA PRO A 32 -41.73 -0.67 -29.33
C PRO A 32 -42.17 0.09 -28.08
N ALA A 33 -42.77 1.26 -28.31
CA ALA A 33 -43.30 2.16 -27.29
C ALA A 33 -44.35 1.48 -26.39
N SER A 34 -44.30 1.74 -25.08
CA SER A 34 -45.29 1.27 -24.10
C SER A 34 -45.54 2.35 -23.02
N PRO A 35 -46.76 2.43 -22.43
CA PRO A 35 -47.31 3.66 -21.86
C PRO A 35 -47.22 3.79 -20.32
N ALA A 36 -47.46 5.03 -19.87
CA ALA A 36 -47.88 5.52 -18.53
C ALA A 36 -47.13 5.03 -17.26
N ILE A 37 -46.46 6.01 -16.62
CA ILE A 37 -45.58 5.88 -15.44
C ILE A 37 -46.40 5.83 -14.12
N PRO A 38 -46.15 4.88 -13.20
CA PRO A 38 -46.54 4.97 -11.81
C PRO A 38 -45.50 5.74 -10.96
N ILE A 39 -45.99 6.52 -9.99
CA ILE A 39 -45.24 7.47 -9.15
C ILE A 39 -44.39 6.71 -8.10
N LEU A 40 -43.07 6.98 -8.05
CA LEU A 40 -42.15 6.41 -7.06
C LEU A 40 -42.34 7.01 -5.64
N PRO A 41 -42.11 6.23 -4.57
CA PRO A 41 -41.99 6.75 -3.21
C PRO A 41 -40.74 7.64 -3.05
N THR A 42 -40.90 8.76 -2.34
CA THR A 42 -39.83 9.71 -2.01
C THR A 42 -38.76 9.05 -1.14
N LEU A 43 -37.54 8.92 -1.67
CA LEU A 43 -36.34 8.51 -0.95
C LEU A 43 -36.02 9.57 0.13
N ALA A 44 -35.88 9.13 1.39
CA ALA A 44 -35.39 9.97 2.47
C ALA A 44 -33.97 10.47 2.14
N LEU A 45 -33.75 11.79 2.24
CA LEU A 45 -32.44 12.41 2.04
C LEU A 45 -31.45 11.86 3.08
N PRO A 46 -30.24 11.40 2.70
CA PRO A 46 -29.22 11.07 3.69
C PRO A 46 -28.90 12.33 4.49
N THR A 47 -28.98 12.22 5.82
CA THR A 47 -28.63 13.31 6.74
C THR A 47 -27.16 13.71 6.48
N PRO A 48 -26.84 15.00 6.33
CA PRO A 48 -25.46 15.44 6.09
C PRO A 48 -24.60 14.98 7.26
N THR A 49 -23.72 14.01 7.01
CA THR A 49 -22.75 13.55 8.00
C THR A 49 -21.79 14.72 8.25
N SER A 50 -21.87 15.36 9.42
CA SER A 50 -20.95 16.44 9.77
C SER A 50 -19.53 15.88 9.73
N VAL A 51 -18.72 16.40 8.81
CA VAL A 51 -17.37 15.94 8.59
C VAL A 51 -16.49 16.42 9.75
N VAL A 52 -16.02 15.49 10.56
CA VAL A 52 -15.02 15.80 11.60
C VAL A 52 -13.67 15.97 10.91
N THR A 53 -13.19 17.21 10.83
CA THR A 53 -11.86 17.54 10.30
C THR A 53 -10.81 17.33 11.37
N CYS A 54 -9.77 16.53 11.11
CA CYS A 54 -8.69 16.26 12.06
C CYS A 54 -7.49 17.18 11.79
N SER A 55 -7.25 18.13 12.70
CA SER A 55 -6.18 19.13 12.60
C SER A 55 -5.34 19.21 13.86
N THR A 56 -4.07 19.61 13.71
CA THR A 56 -3.20 19.93 14.86
C THR A 56 -3.65 21.24 15.53
N LYS A 57 -3.10 21.54 16.71
CA LYS A 57 -3.34 22.81 17.42
C LYS A 57 -3.08 24.05 16.54
N ASP A 58 -2.07 23.96 15.67
CA ASP A 58 -1.71 25.02 14.72
C ASP A 58 -2.53 25.01 13.42
N GLY A 59 -3.58 24.19 13.31
CA GLY A 59 -4.47 24.13 12.16
C GLY A 59 -3.96 23.32 10.95
N ARG A 60 -2.82 22.62 11.06
CA ARG A 60 -2.32 21.74 9.99
C ARG A 60 -3.19 20.48 9.90
N LYS A 61 -3.47 20.03 8.67
CA LYS A 61 -4.23 18.79 8.44
C LYS A 61 -3.42 17.58 8.84
N VAL A 62 -3.92 16.81 9.80
CA VAL A 62 -3.21 15.63 10.33
C VAL A 62 -2.95 14.60 9.25
N ARG A 63 -3.94 14.32 8.40
CA ARG A 63 -3.81 13.37 7.28
C ARG A 63 -2.55 13.65 6.46
N GLN A 64 -2.34 14.90 6.06
CA GLN A 64 -1.21 15.28 5.21
C GLN A 64 0.14 15.13 5.93
N LEU A 65 0.17 15.39 7.24
CA LEU A 65 1.38 15.20 8.05
C LEU A 65 1.75 13.71 8.13
N ILE A 66 0.77 12.84 8.40
CA ILE A 66 1.00 11.40 8.45
C ILE A 66 1.38 10.84 7.07
N GLU A 67 0.72 11.26 5.99
CA GLU A 67 1.08 10.89 4.61
C GLU A 67 2.51 11.32 4.25
N SER A 68 2.98 12.46 4.78
CA SER A 68 4.35 12.90 4.57
C SER A 68 5.37 11.98 5.25
N VAL A 69 5.06 11.48 6.45
CA VAL A 69 5.91 10.50 7.14
C VAL A 69 5.88 9.16 6.42
N ALA A 70 4.68 8.69 6.05
CA ALA A 70 4.51 7.41 5.36
C ALA A 70 5.31 7.35 4.04
N ARG A 71 5.31 8.43 3.25
CA ARG A 71 6.15 8.49 2.02
C ARG A 71 7.64 8.40 2.32
N ARG A 72 8.13 9.16 3.30
CA ARG A 72 9.55 9.09 3.72
C ARG A 72 9.92 7.68 4.17
N TRP A 73 9.00 7.02 4.88
CA TRP A 73 9.17 5.66 5.33
C TRP A 73 9.24 4.68 4.15
N ASP A 74 8.30 4.77 3.20
CA ASP A 74 8.25 3.90 2.01
C ASP A 74 9.55 4.01 1.19
N ASP A 75 10.00 5.25 0.91
CA ASP A 75 11.25 5.50 0.18
C ASP A 75 12.46 4.86 0.90
N ALA A 76 12.53 5.02 2.22
CA ALA A 76 13.62 4.44 3.02
C ALA A 76 13.53 2.90 3.09
N LEU A 77 12.32 2.35 3.13
CA LEU A 77 12.09 0.92 3.19
C LEU A 77 12.43 0.25 1.85
N GLU A 78 12.12 0.88 0.72
CA GLU A 78 12.54 0.42 -0.61
C GLU A 78 14.07 0.35 -0.72
N LEU A 79 14.76 1.38 -0.24
CA LEU A 79 16.23 1.37 -0.20
C LEU A 79 16.75 0.26 0.72
N ALA A 80 16.14 0.05 1.89
CA ALA A 80 16.53 -1.03 2.80
C ALA A 80 16.34 -2.42 2.16
N GLN A 81 15.23 -2.65 1.47
CA GLN A 81 14.94 -3.94 0.81
C GLN A 81 15.88 -4.26 -0.35
N SER A 82 16.44 -3.24 -1.01
CA SER A 82 17.44 -3.40 -2.07
C SER A 82 18.88 -3.43 -1.56
N THR A 83 19.10 -3.22 -0.26
CA THR A 83 20.45 -3.14 0.34
C THR A 83 20.98 -4.52 0.73
N PRO A 84 22.22 -4.88 0.35
CA PRO A 84 22.86 -6.11 0.81
C PRO A 84 22.97 -6.17 2.32
N ARG A 85 22.80 -7.36 2.88
CA ARG A 85 22.77 -7.61 4.34
C ARG A 85 23.90 -6.97 5.15
N ILE A 86 25.12 -6.92 4.60
CA ILE A 86 26.30 -6.33 5.27
C ILE A 86 26.18 -4.81 5.48
N GLN A 87 25.37 -4.13 4.68
CA GLN A 87 25.15 -2.67 4.74
C GLN A 87 23.79 -2.30 5.36
N LEU A 88 22.94 -3.29 5.63
CA LEU A 88 21.54 -3.08 6.03
C LEU A 88 21.39 -2.39 7.40
N ALA A 89 22.38 -2.51 8.28
CA ALA A 89 22.37 -1.86 9.61
C ALA A 89 22.14 -0.35 9.53
N ALA A 90 22.78 0.33 8.57
CA ALA A 90 22.64 1.77 8.39
C ALA A 90 21.21 2.15 7.94
N GLN A 91 20.60 1.34 7.06
CA GLN A 91 19.23 1.58 6.60
C GLN A 91 18.20 1.32 7.71
N ILE A 92 18.40 0.28 8.54
CA ILE A 92 17.56 0.04 9.71
C ILE A 92 17.63 1.23 10.68
N SER A 93 18.82 1.80 10.91
CA SER A 93 18.94 2.99 11.76
C SER A 93 18.18 4.19 11.18
N ASN A 94 18.17 4.37 9.86
CA ASN A 94 17.39 5.42 9.21
C ASN A 94 15.89 5.20 9.37
N LEU A 95 15.41 3.97 9.15
CA LEU A 95 14.01 3.58 9.38
C LEU A 95 13.59 3.83 10.84
N GLN A 96 14.41 3.40 11.81
CA GLN A 96 14.17 3.65 13.23
C GLN A 96 14.09 5.14 13.55
N GLN A 97 14.87 5.99 12.86
CA GLN A 97 14.77 7.42 13.02
C GLN A 97 13.42 7.96 12.53
N ILE A 98 12.97 7.57 11.33
CA ILE A 98 11.67 8.00 10.78
C ILE A 98 10.51 7.55 11.69
N ARG A 99 10.59 6.33 12.23
CA ARG A 99 9.60 5.84 13.21
C ARG A 99 9.56 6.72 14.46
N ARG A 100 10.73 7.08 15.03
CA ARG A 100 10.79 7.96 16.20
C ARG A 100 10.27 9.37 15.90
N ASP A 101 10.61 9.92 14.74
CA ASP A 101 10.06 11.22 14.29
C ASP A 101 8.51 11.22 14.30
N LEU A 102 7.89 10.09 13.91
CA LEU A 102 6.43 9.92 13.97
C LEU A 102 5.93 9.85 15.42
N GLU A 103 6.61 9.12 16.29
CA GLU A 103 6.20 8.94 17.69
C GLU A 103 6.32 10.23 18.51
N ASP A 104 7.38 11.01 18.27
CA ASP A 104 7.73 12.21 19.04
C ASP A 104 6.84 13.44 18.71
N GLN A 105 6.08 13.38 17.62
CA GLN A 105 5.19 14.47 17.24
C GLN A 105 3.93 14.54 18.12
N ASP A 106 3.51 15.75 18.50
CA ASP A 106 2.26 15.98 19.26
C ASP A 106 1.04 15.81 18.33
N TRP A 107 0.44 14.62 18.37
CA TRP A 107 -0.72 14.26 17.57
C TRP A 107 -2.02 14.48 18.35
N PRO A 108 -3.06 15.06 17.73
CA PRO A 108 -4.37 15.12 18.37
C PRO A 108 -4.99 13.72 18.49
N ASP A 109 -5.93 13.55 19.42
CA ASP A 109 -6.56 12.25 19.70
C ASP A 109 -7.23 11.61 18.47
N CYS A 110 -7.77 12.43 17.56
CA CYS A 110 -8.35 11.94 16.31
C CYS A 110 -7.35 11.16 15.45
N ALA A 111 -6.04 11.40 15.60
CA ALA A 111 -4.98 10.75 14.86
C ALA A 111 -4.43 9.48 15.54
N ALA A 112 -4.83 9.20 16.78
CA ALA A 112 -4.15 8.23 17.63
C ALA A 112 -4.16 6.81 17.04
N SER A 113 -5.26 6.39 16.42
CA SER A 113 -5.39 5.07 15.79
C SER A 113 -4.51 4.95 14.54
N ALA A 114 -4.58 5.92 13.62
CA ALA A 114 -3.74 5.95 12.43
C ALA A 114 -2.24 5.96 12.77
N ARG A 115 -1.82 6.78 13.74
CA ARG A 115 -0.43 6.77 14.23
C ARG A 115 -0.03 5.40 14.76
N ARG A 116 -0.85 4.78 15.60
CA ARG A 116 -0.57 3.47 16.20
C ARG A 116 -0.45 2.39 15.13
N ALA A 117 -1.32 2.41 14.14
CA ALA A 117 -1.27 1.48 13.01
C ALA A 117 0.04 1.60 12.23
N LEU A 118 0.44 2.83 11.89
CA LEU A 118 1.68 3.07 11.17
C LEU A 118 2.91 2.66 11.98
N VAL A 119 2.98 3.00 13.27
CA VAL A 119 4.08 2.57 14.15
C VAL A 119 4.15 1.04 14.25
N THR A 120 3.00 0.37 14.32
CA THR A 120 2.93 -1.11 14.36
C THR A 120 3.50 -1.71 13.08
N ALA A 121 3.12 -1.18 11.92
CA ALA A 121 3.70 -1.58 10.64
C ALA A 121 5.21 -1.36 10.64
N MET A 122 5.66 -0.14 10.98
CA MET A 122 7.07 0.22 11.00
C MET A 122 7.93 -0.74 11.85
N ASN A 123 7.44 -1.11 13.03
CA ASN A 123 8.11 -2.07 13.90
C ASN A 123 8.19 -3.46 13.26
N ALA A 124 7.10 -3.96 12.69
CA ALA A 124 7.09 -5.27 12.04
C ALA A 124 8.08 -5.33 10.87
N ALA A 125 8.16 -4.30 10.03
CA ALA A 125 9.14 -4.25 8.95
C ALA A 125 10.59 -4.17 9.47
N ILE A 126 10.86 -3.36 10.50
CA ILE A 126 12.19 -3.31 11.15
C ILE A 126 12.58 -4.68 11.71
N ASP A 127 11.67 -5.35 12.41
CA ASP A 127 11.91 -6.68 12.98
C ASP A 127 12.17 -7.71 11.90
N GLY A 128 11.45 -7.64 10.77
CA GLY A 128 11.71 -8.46 9.58
C GLY A 128 13.10 -8.26 9.00
N LEU A 129 13.54 -7.00 8.88
CA LEU A 129 14.89 -6.67 8.41
C LEU A 129 15.98 -7.12 9.41
N ILE A 130 15.75 -6.98 10.71
CA ILE A 130 16.67 -7.46 11.76
C ILE A 130 16.74 -8.99 11.73
N ALA A 131 15.62 -9.68 11.59
CA ALA A 131 15.56 -11.14 11.48
C ALA A 131 16.33 -11.63 10.24
N PHE A 132 16.16 -10.95 9.10
CA PHE A 132 16.94 -11.22 7.89
C PHE A 132 18.45 -11.00 8.13
N MET A 133 18.83 -9.89 8.76
CA MET A 133 20.24 -9.65 9.16
C MET A 133 20.81 -10.72 10.08
N ALA A 134 19.98 -11.35 10.90
CA ALA A 134 20.36 -12.36 11.89
C ALA A 134 20.26 -13.81 11.38
N ASP A 135 20.04 -14.03 10.09
CA ASP A 135 19.95 -15.36 9.44
C ASP A 135 18.79 -16.20 9.98
N LYS A 136 17.71 -15.55 10.38
CA LYS A 136 16.53 -16.27 10.82
C LYS A 136 15.87 -16.97 9.62
N PRO A 137 15.15 -18.09 9.85
CA PRO A 137 14.44 -18.79 8.78
C PRO A 137 13.49 -17.87 8.02
N ASP A 138 13.31 -18.12 6.73
CA ASP A 138 12.42 -17.34 5.86
C ASP A 138 10.99 -17.27 6.40
N THR A 139 10.51 -18.29 7.11
CA THR A 139 9.19 -18.28 7.77
C THR A 139 9.08 -17.22 8.87
N THR A 140 10.18 -16.93 9.57
CA THR A 140 10.24 -15.87 10.58
C THR A 140 10.28 -14.50 9.91
N VAL A 141 11.16 -14.35 8.92
CA VAL A 141 11.31 -13.09 8.16
C VAL A 141 10.00 -12.71 7.47
N SER A 142 9.40 -13.64 6.72
CA SER A 142 8.12 -13.43 6.05
C SER A 142 6.94 -13.29 7.01
N GLY A 143 7.02 -13.85 8.22
CA GLY A 143 6.05 -13.62 9.29
C GLY A 143 5.96 -12.14 9.65
N HIS A 144 7.10 -11.51 9.92
CA HIS A 144 7.17 -10.08 10.22
C HIS A 144 6.66 -9.21 9.07
N PHE A 145 6.97 -9.54 7.81
CA PHE A 145 6.45 -8.79 6.66
C PHE A 145 4.94 -9.01 6.41
N ARG A 146 4.38 -10.13 6.86
CA ARG A 146 2.93 -10.33 6.87
C ARG A 146 2.26 -9.46 7.93
N ASP A 147 2.86 -9.35 9.11
CA ASP A 147 2.38 -8.47 10.17
C ASP A 147 2.46 -7.00 9.73
N TYR A 148 3.53 -6.62 9.01
CA TYR A 148 3.66 -5.32 8.35
C TYR A 148 2.47 -5.05 7.42
N ALA A 149 2.17 -5.99 6.51
CA ALA A 149 1.08 -5.85 5.56
C ALA A 149 -0.29 -5.68 6.27
N ALA A 150 -0.56 -6.51 7.28
CA ALA A 150 -1.80 -6.41 8.06
C ALA A 150 -1.92 -5.07 8.79
N ALA A 151 -0.82 -4.55 9.34
CA ALA A 151 -0.80 -3.24 9.99
C ALA A 151 -0.94 -2.08 8.99
N MET A 152 -0.45 -2.23 7.75
CA MET A 152 -0.66 -1.25 6.67
C MET A 152 -2.11 -1.23 6.15
N ASP A 153 -2.79 -2.38 6.13
CA ASP A 153 -4.22 -2.44 5.85
C ASP A 153 -5.02 -1.70 6.93
N TRP A 154 -4.67 -1.93 8.21
CA TRP A 154 -5.26 -1.17 9.32
C TRP A 154 -4.97 0.34 9.19
N PHE A 155 -3.72 0.72 8.92
CA PHE A 155 -3.33 2.10 8.72
C PHE A 155 -4.14 2.77 7.60
N THR A 156 -4.30 2.10 6.46
CA THR A 156 -5.08 2.60 5.33
C THR A 156 -6.54 2.86 5.70
N ASN A 157 -7.15 1.94 6.46
CA ASN A 157 -8.51 2.10 6.95
C ASN A 157 -8.65 3.29 7.90
N GLU A 158 -7.71 3.46 8.83
CA GLU A 158 -7.71 4.60 9.76
C GLU A 158 -7.49 5.92 9.03
N MET A 159 -6.55 5.95 8.09
CA MET A 159 -6.30 7.11 7.25
C MET A 159 -7.54 7.50 6.46
N ALA A 160 -8.37 6.55 5.99
CA ALA A 160 -9.63 6.86 5.30
C ALA A 160 -10.63 7.63 6.20
N THR A 161 -10.55 7.49 7.52
CA THR A 161 -11.44 8.20 8.47
C THR A 161 -11.02 9.64 8.74
N LEU A 162 -9.74 9.97 8.59
CA LEU A 162 -9.20 11.31 8.86
C LEU A 162 -9.58 12.29 7.75
N ARG A 163 -10.55 13.18 7.91
CA ARG A 163 -10.88 14.19 6.88
C ARG A 163 -10.18 15.52 7.10
#